data_AF-A0A7G5FEJ9-F1
#
_entry.id   AF-A0A7G5FEJ9-F1
#
_cell.length_a   1.000
_cell.length_b   1.000
_cell.length_c   1.000
_cell.angle_alpha   90.00
_cell.angle_beta   90.00
_cell.angle_gamma   90.00
#
_symmetry.space_group_name_H-M   'P 1'
#
loop_
_entity.id
_entity.type
_entity.pdbx_description
1 polymer ?
#
loop_
_entity_poly.entity_id
_entity_poly.type
_entity_poly.pdbx_seq_one_letter_code
_entity_poly.pdbx_strand_id
1 'polypeptide(L)'
;MIKAQHTTSTFPLSTPDAVAHIRQHSQRALDTVAMTMSHPRSLARETPTWRPPTIRMSPEFGLSSINFTISRRRVGQLARARIRGYGETRTAAYLMTVRLTASDGRQLCHTEAESWIRALLPDAGQYTVHRMAGAGAPTYCWVVDQHFQPIESPASLFKPATSAA
;
A
#
# COMPACT_ATOMS: atom_id res chain seq x y z
N MET A 1 -8.27 -12.42 -31.97
CA MET A 1 -7.78 -11.33 -31.08
C MET A 1 -8.96 -10.83 -30.24
N ILE A 2 -9.06 -11.21 -28.98
CA ILE A 2 -10.13 -10.74 -28.08
C ILE A 2 -9.61 -9.50 -27.36
N LYS A 3 -10.16 -8.32 -27.68
CA LYS A 3 -9.93 -7.09 -26.90
C LYS A 3 -10.63 -7.27 -25.55
N ALA A 4 -9.86 -7.42 -24.47
CA ALA A 4 -10.41 -7.36 -23.12
C ALA A 4 -10.99 -5.96 -22.88
N GLN A 5 -12.31 -5.88 -22.73
CA GLN A 5 -12.99 -4.65 -22.34
C GLN A 5 -12.66 -4.39 -20.87
N HIS A 6 -11.88 -3.35 -20.60
CA HIS A 6 -11.53 -2.94 -19.24
C HIS A 6 -12.70 -2.16 -18.63
N THR A 7 -13.59 -2.85 -17.92
CA THR A 7 -14.66 -2.20 -17.15
C THR A 7 -14.05 -1.50 -15.93
N THR A 8 -13.85 -0.19 -16.03
CA THR A 8 -13.46 0.65 -14.89
C THR A 8 -14.64 0.72 -13.92
N SER A 9 -14.46 0.16 -12.72
CA SER A 9 -15.51 0.16 -11.69
C SER A 9 -15.73 1.56 -11.13
N THR A 10 -16.95 2.10 -11.26
CA THR A 10 -17.36 3.30 -10.51
C THR A 10 -17.56 2.91 -9.06
N PHE A 11 -16.84 3.55 -8.14
CA PHE A 11 -16.97 3.31 -6.72
C PHE A 11 -17.98 4.30 -6.13
N PRO A 12 -19.05 3.84 -5.46
CA PRO A 12 -20.22 4.67 -5.18
C PRO A 12 -20.07 5.58 -3.96
N LEU A 13 -19.01 5.41 -3.17
CA LEU A 13 -18.79 6.13 -1.91
C LEU A 13 -17.69 7.18 -2.05
N SER A 14 -17.82 8.28 -1.30
CA SER A 14 -16.72 9.22 -1.08
C SER A 14 -15.60 8.54 -0.28
N THR A 15 -14.35 9.02 -0.38
CA THR A 15 -13.22 8.44 0.37
C THR A 15 -13.48 8.41 1.88
N PRO A 16 -13.96 9.48 2.55
CA PRO A 16 -14.25 9.44 3.99
C PRO A 16 -15.30 8.39 4.36
N ASP A 17 -16.41 8.31 3.63
CA ASP A 17 -17.50 7.36 3.92
C ASP A 17 -17.03 5.91 3.73
N ALA A 18 -16.26 5.68 2.68
CA ALA A 18 -15.68 4.37 2.41
C ALA A 18 -14.66 3.95 3.48
N VAL A 19 -13.83 4.88 3.96
CA VAL A 19 -12.88 4.60 5.06
C VAL A 19 -13.63 4.20 6.34
N ALA A 20 -14.66 4.94 6.71
CA ALA A 20 -15.49 4.63 7.89
C ALA A 20 -16.16 3.26 7.73
N HIS A 21 -16.75 3.00 6.55
CA HIS A 21 -17.39 1.73 6.24
C HIS A 21 -16.43 0.54 6.30
N ILE A 22 -15.24 0.67 5.70
CA ILE A 22 -14.21 -0.38 5.71
C ILE A 22 -13.79 -0.71 7.14
N ARG A 23 -13.57 0.30 7.99
CA ARG A 23 -13.15 0.05 9.38
C ARG A 23 -14.22 -0.65 10.19
N GLN A 24 -15.46 -0.23 10.04
CA GLN A 24 -16.57 -0.81 10.76
C GLN A 24 -16.75 -2.31 10.44
N HIS A 25 -16.53 -2.72 9.19
CA HIS A 25 -16.86 -4.07 8.72
C HIS A 25 -15.63 -4.95 8.40
N SER A 26 -14.42 -4.40 8.39
CA SER A 26 -13.22 -5.15 7.97
C SER A 26 -12.07 -5.02 8.95
N GLN A 27 -12.33 -4.62 10.20
CA GLN A 27 -11.29 -4.42 11.22
C GLN A 27 -10.35 -5.63 11.36
N ARG A 28 -10.90 -6.85 11.44
CA ARG A 28 -10.09 -8.08 11.55
C ARG A 28 -9.15 -8.29 10.36
N ALA A 29 -9.59 -7.93 9.16
CA ALA A 29 -8.76 -8.02 7.96
C ALA A 29 -7.65 -6.95 7.96
N LEU A 30 -7.97 -5.72 8.40
CA LEU A 30 -6.98 -4.66 8.58
C LEU A 30 -5.92 -5.05 9.61
N ASP A 31 -6.33 -5.63 10.75
CA ASP A 31 -5.42 -6.11 11.79
C ASP A 31 -4.50 -7.22 11.26
N THR A 32 -5.03 -8.13 10.43
CA THR A 32 -4.25 -9.20 9.79
C THR A 32 -3.18 -8.64 8.86
N VAL A 33 -3.51 -7.59 8.09
CA VAL A 33 -2.56 -6.89 7.22
C VAL A 33 -1.50 -6.17 8.04
N ALA A 34 -1.90 -5.41 9.07
CA ALA A 34 -0.98 -4.70 9.95
C ALA A 34 -0.01 -5.66 10.66
N MET A 35 -0.52 -6.79 11.17
CA MET A 35 0.30 -7.85 11.77
C MET A 35 1.29 -8.43 10.75
N THR A 36 0.85 -8.64 9.50
CA THR A 36 1.73 -9.16 8.44
C THR A 36 2.83 -8.17 8.07
N MET A 37 2.55 -6.87 8.11
CA MET A 37 3.52 -5.79 7.88
C MET A 37 4.65 -5.78 8.91
N SER A 38 4.31 -5.97 10.18
CA SER A 38 5.28 -6.00 11.29
C SER A 38 5.98 -7.36 11.43
N HIS A 39 5.43 -8.44 10.87
CA HIS A 39 5.96 -9.77 11.09
C HIS A 39 7.38 -9.94 10.48
N PRO A 40 8.40 -10.37 11.25
CA PRO A 40 9.78 -10.47 10.79
C PRO A 40 9.96 -11.42 9.59
N ARG A 41 9.18 -12.50 9.52
CA ARG A 41 9.36 -13.56 8.51
C ARG A 41 8.54 -13.39 7.24
N SER A 42 7.64 -12.40 7.20
CA SER A 42 6.60 -12.33 6.17
C SER A 42 7.00 -11.52 4.94
N LEU A 43 7.95 -10.59 5.03
CA LEU A 43 8.14 -9.57 3.98
C LEU A 43 9.60 -9.38 3.55
N ALA A 44 9.83 -9.77 2.28
CA ALA A 44 11.06 -9.93 1.50
C ALA A 44 12.07 -10.97 2.00
N ARG A 45 12.34 -11.95 1.13
CA ARG A 45 13.50 -12.81 1.21
C ARG A 45 14.32 -12.66 -0.07
N GLU A 46 15.63 -12.82 0.04
CA GLU A 46 16.57 -12.79 -1.10
C GLU A 46 16.49 -14.06 -1.97
N THR A 47 15.58 -14.99 -1.65
CA THR A 47 15.42 -16.25 -2.39
C THR A 47 14.57 -16.05 -3.65
N PRO A 48 15.01 -16.55 -4.83
CA PRO A 48 14.30 -16.38 -6.11
C PRO A 48 12.86 -16.92 -6.17
N THR A 49 12.55 -17.92 -5.34
CA THR A 49 11.23 -18.54 -5.26
C THR A 49 10.27 -17.80 -4.33
N TRP A 50 10.74 -16.79 -3.60
CA TRP A 50 9.90 -16.06 -2.65
C TRP A 50 8.78 -15.34 -3.39
N ARG A 51 7.59 -15.40 -2.80
CA ARG A 51 6.42 -14.64 -3.22
C ARG A 51 5.98 -13.76 -2.06
N PRO A 52 5.66 -12.48 -2.33
CA PRO A 52 5.06 -11.63 -1.32
C PRO A 52 3.76 -12.27 -0.79
N PRO A 53 3.49 -12.18 0.52
CA PRO A 53 2.22 -12.61 1.07
C PRO A 53 1.10 -11.80 0.42
N THR A 54 0.09 -12.53 -0.03
CA THR A 54 -1.16 -11.98 -0.53
C THR A 54 -2.24 -12.26 0.49
N ILE A 55 -2.80 -11.19 1.06
CA ILE A 55 -3.91 -11.29 2.00
C ILE A 55 -5.18 -10.94 1.24
N ARG A 56 -6.08 -11.92 1.15
CA ARG A 56 -7.41 -11.70 0.59
C ARG A 56 -8.30 -11.16 1.68
N MET A 57 -8.92 -10.03 1.41
CA MET A 57 -10.01 -9.48 2.20
C MET A 57 -11.30 -9.89 1.52
N SER A 58 -12.07 -10.74 2.19
CA SER A 58 -13.45 -11.00 1.78
C SER A 58 -14.26 -9.72 2.01
N PRO A 59 -15.13 -9.33 1.07
CA PRO A 59 -15.97 -8.19 1.28
C PRO A 59 -17.02 -8.60 2.28
N GLU A 60 -17.21 -7.75 3.27
CA GLU A 60 -18.45 -7.70 4.01
C GLU A 60 -19.27 -6.56 3.39
N PHE A 61 -20.55 -6.81 3.08
CA PHE A 61 -21.53 -5.82 2.63
C PHE A 61 -21.20 -5.03 1.34
N GLY A 62 -21.29 -5.69 0.18
CA GLY A 62 -21.41 -5.01 -1.13
C GLY A 62 -20.13 -4.45 -1.75
N LEU A 63 -18.98 -4.53 -1.07
CA LEU A 63 -17.67 -4.29 -1.66
C LEU A 63 -17.19 -5.53 -2.46
N SER A 64 -16.18 -5.41 -3.32
CA SER A 64 -15.54 -6.61 -3.90
C SER A 64 -14.44 -7.12 -2.99
N SER A 65 -14.14 -8.43 -3.07
CA SER A 65 -12.95 -8.96 -2.39
C SER A 65 -11.69 -8.27 -2.92
N ILE A 66 -10.81 -7.78 -2.04
CA ILE A 66 -9.54 -7.17 -2.43
C ILE A 66 -8.37 -8.01 -1.94
N ASN A 67 -7.37 -8.18 -2.80
CA ASN A 67 -6.10 -8.80 -2.47
C ASN A 67 -5.04 -7.73 -2.20
N PHE A 68 -4.41 -7.82 -1.04
CA PHE A 68 -3.25 -7.03 -0.62
C PHE A 68 -1.99 -7.84 -0.84
N THR A 69 -1.20 -7.49 -1.84
CA THR A 69 0.15 -8.04 -2.02
C THR A 69 1.14 -7.12 -1.33
N ILE A 70 1.82 -7.61 -0.30
CA ILE A 70 2.65 -6.78 0.58
C ILE A 70 4.12 -7.14 0.40
N SER A 71 4.99 -6.15 0.33
CA SER A 71 6.43 -6.35 0.37
C SER A 71 7.10 -5.29 1.25
N ARG A 72 8.28 -5.65 1.77
CA ARG A 72 9.08 -4.82 2.68
C ARG A 72 10.51 -4.82 2.21
N ARG A 73 11.20 -3.69 2.24
CA ARG A 73 12.65 -3.64 1.99
C ARG A 73 13.32 -2.76 3.02
N ARG A 74 14.56 -3.07 3.41
CA ARG A 74 15.34 -2.15 4.26
C ARG A 74 15.60 -0.86 3.50
N VAL A 75 15.45 0.27 4.19
CA VAL A 75 15.78 1.58 3.61
C VAL A 75 17.30 1.71 3.55
N GLY A 76 17.82 2.00 2.35
CA GLY A 76 19.25 2.24 2.13
C GLY A 76 19.73 3.59 2.65
N GLN A 77 21.05 3.74 2.78
CA GLN A 77 21.68 4.93 3.39
C GLN A 77 21.28 6.25 2.71
N LEU A 78 21.24 6.28 1.37
CA LEU A 78 20.86 7.49 0.62
C LEU A 78 19.41 7.92 0.90
N ALA A 79 18.48 6.97 0.95
CA ALA A 79 17.08 7.25 1.26
C ALA A 79 16.93 7.73 2.71
N ARG A 80 17.67 7.14 3.66
CA ARG A 80 17.71 7.64 5.05
C ARG A 80 18.19 9.09 5.15
N ALA A 81 19.27 9.43 4.43
CA ALA A 81 19.81 10.79 4.41
C ALA A 81 18.80 11.80 3.86
N ARG A 82 18.08 11.45 2.79
CA ARG A 82 17.02 12.29 2.22
C ARG A 82 15.84 12.48 3.15
N ILE A 83 15.39 11.43 3.84
CA ILE A 83 14.30 11.50 4.84
C ILE A 83 14.71 12.40 6.01
N ARG A 84 15.95 12.28 6.49
CA ARG A 84 16.48 13.17 7.53
C ARG A 84 16.54 14.63 7.07
N GLY A 85 17.00 14.87 5.84
CA GLY A 85 17.04 16.21 5.25
C GLY A 85 15.64 16.82 5.02
N TYR A 86 14.59 16.00 4.99
CA TYR A 86 13.19 16.46 4.92
C TYR A 86 12.64 16.94 6.28
N GLY A 87 13.33 16.63 7.39
CA GLY A 87 12.93 17.04 8.74
C GLY A 87 12.47 15.90 9.64
N GLU A 88 12.36 14.67 9.12
CA GLU A 88 12.02 13.50 9.94
C GLU A 88 13.21 13.10 10.82
N THR A 89 12.96 12.97 12.12
CA THR A 89 13.99 12.69 13.13
C THR A 89 14.10 11.20 13.46
N ARG A 90 13.04 10.43 13.22
CA ARG A 90 13.01 8.98 13.45
C ARG A 90 13.87 8.24 12.44
N THR A 91 14.40 7.10 12.85
CA THR A 91 15.23 6.27 11.98
C THR A 91 14.37 5.47 11.00
N ALA A 92 14.43 5.83 9.72
CA ALA A 92 13.82 5.08 8.63
C ALA A 92 14.38 3.65 8.54
N ALA A 93 13.56 2.65 8.83
CA ALA A 93 13.97 1.25 8.87
C ALA A 93 13.56 0.52 7.59
N TYR A 94 12.29 0.64 7.20
CA TYR A 94 11.73 -0.16 6.11
C TYR A 94 10.84 0.64 5.16
N LEU A 95 10.93 0.30 3.87
CA LEU A 95 9.96 0.69 2.84
C LEU A 95 8.88 -0.37 2.76
N MET A 96 7.62 0.01 2.99
CA MET A 96 6.46 -0.82 2.69
C MET A 96 6.02 -0.58 1.25
N THR A 97 5.59 -1.64 0.58
CA THR A 97 4.90 -1.55 -0.70
C THR A 97 3.70 -2.48 -0.70
N VAL A 98 2.53 -1.91 -0.97
CA VAL A 98 1.26 -2.64 -1.04
C VAL A 98 0.66 -2.45 -2.40
N ARG A 99 0.40 -3.57 -3.07
CA ARG A 99 -0.35 -3.62 -4.33
C ARG A 99 -1.74 -4.17 -4.06
N LEU A 100 -2.76 -3.46 -4.53
CA LEU A 100 -4.16 -3.85 -4.38
C LEU A 100 -4.68 -4.37 -5.72
N THR A 101 -5.41 -5.47 -5.68
CA THR A 101 -6.13 -6.03 -6.85
C THR A 101 -7.48 -6.55 -6.43
N ALA A 102 -8.51 -6.41 -7.27
CA ALA A 102 -9.79 -7.03 -7.00
C ALA A 102 -9.70 -8.55 -7.28
N SER A 103 -10.37 -9.37 -6.48
CA SER A 103 -10.31 -10.84 -6.61
C SER A 103 -11.15 -11.37 -7.77
N ASP A 104 -12.09 -10.58 -8.26
CA ASP A 104 -12.91 -10.84 -9.45
C ASP A 104 -12.19 -10.45 -10.76
N GLY A 105 -10.95 -9.94 -10.66
CA GLY A 105 -10.14 -9.54 -11.81
C GLY A 105 -10.43 -8.14 -12.35
N ARG A 106 -11.40 -7.39 -11.77
CA ARG A 106 -11.68 -6.03 -12.20
C ARG A 106 -10.56 -5.05 -11.82
N GLN A 107 -10.53 -3.91 -12.50
CA GLN A 107 -9.66 -2.81 -12.12
C GLN A 107 -10.26 -2.08 -10.91
N LEU A 108 -9.43 -1.89 -9.89
CA LEU A 108 -9.77 -1.04 -8.74
C LEU A 108 -9.63 0.42 -9.16
N CYS A 109 -10.67 1.21 -8.91
CA CYS A 109 -10.57 2.65 -9.12
C CYS A 109 -9.72 3.31 -8.02
N HIS A 110 -9.35 4.57 -8.24
CA HIS A 110 -8.48 5.29 -7.32
C HIS A 110 -9.11 5.46 -5.93
N THR A 111 -10.38 5.89 -5.88
CA THR A 111 -11.11 6.15 -4.63
C THR A 111 -11.19 4.91 -3.76
N GLU A 112 -11.52 3.77 -4.34
CA GLU A 112 -11.59 2.50 -3.63
C GLU A 112 -10.23 2.12 -3.04
N ALA A 113 -9.18 2.13 -3.86
CA ALA A 113 -7.84 1.76 -3.42
C ALA A 113 -7.28 2.71 -2.35
N GLU A 114 -7.54 4.02 -2.47
CA GLU A 114 -7.15 5.02 -1.48
C GLU A 114 -7.90 4.82 -0.16
N SER A 115 -9.20 4.53 -0.21
CA SER A 115 -10.02 4.29 0.98
C SER A 115 -9.50 3.11 1.79
N TRP A 116 -9.10 2.04 1.13
CA TRP A 116 -8.48 0.88 1.79
C TRP A 116 -7.15 1.21 2.47
N ILE A 117 -6.29 1.99 1.81
CA ILE A 117 -5.01 2.40 2.39
C ILE A 117 -5.19 3.36 3.58
N ARG A 118 -6.12 4.30 3.48
CA ARG A 118 -6.46 5.20 4.61
C ARG A 118 -7.13 4.47 5.76
N ALA A 119 -7.97 3.48 5.48
CA ALA A 119 -8.55 2.62 6.51
C ALA A 119 -7.44 1.86 7.27
N LEU A 120 -6.44 1.34 6.55
CA LEU A 120 -5.29 0.63 7.11
C LEU A 120 -4.33 1.52 7.91
N LEU A 121 -4.18 2.80 7.52
CA LEU A 121 -3.24 3.75 8.12
C LEU A 121 -3.96 5.02 8.62
N PRO A 122 -4.70 4.94 9.74
CA PRO A 122 -5.47 6.08 10.27
C PRO A 122 -4.68 7.34 10.48
N ASP A 123 -3.51 7.18 11.11
CA ASP A 123 -2.75 8.28 11.64
C ASP A 123 -1.66 8.72 10.66
N ALA A 124 -1.69 8.18 9.43
CA ALA A 124 -0.77 8.59 8.39
C ALA A 124 -1.11 10.00 7.92
N GLY A 125 -0.18 10.92 8.15
CA GLY A 125 -0.23 12.27 7.61
C GLY A 125 -0.20 12.28 6.08
N GLN A 126 -0.56 13.43 5.51
CA GLN A 126 -0.69 13.62 4.04
C GLN A 126 0.57 13.22 3.25
N TYR A 127 1.76 13.37 3.81
CA TYR A 127 3.04 13.09 3.15
C TYR A 127 3.65 11.72 3.53
N THR A 128 2.87 10.88 4.20
CA THR A 128 3.34 9.57 4.65
C THR A 128 3.22 8.52 3.55
N VAL A 129 2.12 8.55 2.80
CA VAL A 129 1.75 7.50 1.84
C VAL A 129 1.79 8.02 0.41
N HIS A 130 2.49 7.30 -0.45
CA HIS A 130 2.74 7.69 -1.83
C HIS A 130 2.21 6.65 -2.79
N ARG A 131 1.43 7.09 -3.78
CA ARG A 131 0.96 6.22 -4.87
C ARG A 131 2.04 6.13 -5.95
N MET A 132 2.36 4.91 -6.38
CA MET A 132 3.26 4.66 -7.50
C MET A 132 2.52 4.86 -8.82
N ALA A 133 3.02 5.74 -9.68
CA ALA A 133 2.53 5.91 -11.04
C ALA A 133 3.02 4.76 -11.95
N GLY A 134 2.25 4.42 -12.99
CA GLY A 134 2.64 3.43 -14.00
C GLY A 134 2.54 1.96 -13.57
N ALA A 135 2.20 1.67 -12.31
CA ALA A 135 1.90 0.32 -11.87
C ALA A 135 0.53 -0.11 -12.41
N GLY A 136 0.45 -1.24 -13.12
CA GLY A 136 -0.80 -1.72 -13.73
C GLY A 136 -1.93 -2.03 -12.74
N ALA A 137 -1.65 -2.12 -11.44
CA ALA A 137 -2.65 -2.13 -10.37
C ALA A 137 -2.27 -1.09 -9.31
N PRO A 138 -3.25 -0.50 -8.59
CA PRO A 138 -2.98 0.51 -7.57
C PRO A 138 -1.94 0.02 -6.57
N THR A 139 -0.82 0.75 -6.50
CA THR A 139 0.33 0.40 -5.66
C THR A 139 0.71 1.60 -4.83
N TYR A 140 0.81 1.40 -3.52
CA TYR A 140 1.09 2.41 -2.53
C TYR A 140 2.35 2.03 -1.76
N CYS A 141 3.09 3.04 -1.32
CA CYS A 141 4.33 2.86 -0.61
C CYS A 141 4.50 3.95 0.45
N TRP A 142 5.14 3.58 1.56
CA TRP A 142 5.45 4.48 2.65
C TRP A 142 6.65 3.93 3.41
N VAL A 143 7.31 4.79 4.17
CA VAL A 143 8.42 4.39 5.04
C VAL A 143 7.91 4.22 6.46
N VAL A 144 8.48 3.25 7.17
CA VAL A 144 8.26 3.03 8.59
C VAL A 144 9.58 3.01 9.36
N ASP A 145 9.50 3.31 10.65
CA ASP A 145 10.60 3.15 11.59
C ASP A 145 10.77 1.68 12.05
N GLN A 146 11.65 1.46 13.03
CA GLN A 146 11.91 0.13 13.59
C GLN A 146 10.71 -0.48 14.34
N HIS A 147 9.74 0.34 14.75
CA HIS A 147 8.51 -0.05 15.44
C HIS A 147 7.32 -0.16 14.47
N PHE A 148 7.60 -0.13 13.15
CA PHE A 148 6.59 -0.18 12.08
C PHE A 148 5.61 0.99 12.11
N GLN A 149 5.98 2.11 12.73
CA GLN A 149 5.19 3.33 12.68
C GLN A 149 5.49 4.08 11.38
N PRO A 150 4.46 4.50 10.63
CA PRO A 150 4.67 5.33 9.45
C PRO A 150 5.40 6.63 9.79
N ILE A 151 6.32 7.02 8.92
CA ILE A 151 7.09 8.25 9.05
C ILE A 151 6.94 9.13 7.81
N GLU A 152 7.11 10.43 7.98
CA GLU A 152 6.99 11.34 6.84
C GLU A 152 8.17 11.16 5.88
N SER A 153 7.88 11.29 4.59
CA SER A 153 8.91 11.13 3.56
C SER A 153 8.59 11.97 2.32
N PRO A 154 9.60 12.56 1.68
CA PRO A 154 9.37 13.36 0.50
C PRO A 154 8.93 12.48 -0.68
N ALA A 155 7.88 12.90 -1.39
CA ALA A 155 7.34 12.18 -2.55
C ALA A 155 8.37 11.89 -3.65
N SER A 156 9.46 12.69 -3.71
CA SER A 156 10.58 12.49 -4.63
C SER A 156 11.31 11.16 -4.46
N LEU A 157 11.17 10.47 -3.32
CA LEU A 157 11.75 9.13 -3.09
C LEU A 157 11.03 8.02 -3.86
N PHE A 158 9.78 8.25 -4.26
CA PHE A 158 8.92 7.22 -4.83
C PHE A 158 8.62 7.46 -6.32
N LYS A 159 9.23 8.48 -6.90
CA LYS A 159 9.20 8.66 -8.35
C LYS A 159 10.00 7.53 -8.99
N PRO A 160 9.50 6.90 -10.07
CA PRO A 160 10.33 5.99 -10.85
C PRO A 160 11.59 6.75 -11.25
N ALA A 161 12.75 6.09 -11.16
CA ALA A 161 13.96 6.66 -11.74
C ALA A 161 13.65 6.96 -13.21
N THR A 162 13.68 8.23 -13.60
CA THR A 162 13.74 8.58 -15.01
C THR A 162 14.94 7.82 -15.54
N SER A 163 14.70 6.81 -16.38
CA SER A 163 15.78 6.19 -17.13
C SER A 163 16.35 7.32 -17.99
N ALA A 164 17.51 7.84 -17.60
CA ALA A 164 18.32 8.63 -18.51
C ALA A 164 18.68 7.67 -19.65
N ALA A 165 18.25 8.03 -20.85
CA ALA A 165 18.57 7.32 -22.08
C ALA A 165 20.05 7.46 -22.41
#